data_AF-A0A376LKI7-F1
#
_entry.id   AF-A0A376LKI7-F1
#
_cell.length_a   1.000
_cell.length_b   1.000
_cell.length_c   1.000
_cell.angle_alpha   90.00
_cell.angle_beta   90.00
_cell.angle_gamma   90.00
#
_symmetry.space_group_name_H-M   'P 1'
#
loop_
_entity.id
_entity.type
_entity.pdbx_description
1 polymer ?
#
loop_
_entity_poly.entity_id
_entity_poly.type
_entity_poly.pdbx_seq_one_letter_code
_entity_poly.pdbx_strand_id
1 'polypeptide(L)'
;MNLTLKESLVTRSRVFSPWTAFYFLQSLLINLGLGYPFSLLYTAAFTAILLLLWRTLPRVQKVLVGVSSLVAACYFPFAQAYGAPNFNTLLALHSTNMEESTEILTIFPWYSYLVGLFIFALGVIAIRRKKENEKARWNTFDSLCLVFSVATFFVAPVQNLAWGGVFKLKDTGYPVFRFAKDVIVNNNEVIEEQERMAKLSGMKDTWTVTAVKPKYQTYVVVIGESARRDALGAFGGHWDNTPFASSVNGLIFADYIAASGSTQKSLGLTLNRVVDGKPQFQDNFVTLANRAGFQTWWFSNQGQIGEYDTAIASIAKRADEVYFLKEGNFEADKNTKDEALLDMTAQVLAQEHSQPQLIVLHLMGSHPQACDRTQGKYENLCAIERNVVLSLYHDANGRFTA
;
A
#
# COMPACT_ATOMS: atom_id res chain seq x y z
N MET A 1 64.87 -4.02 -19.50
CA MET A 1 63.65 -3.21 -19.30
C MET A 1 62.46 -3.99 -19.83
N ASN A 2 61.36 -4.13 -19.05
CA ASN A 2 60.01 -4.53 -19.49
C ASN A 2 59.54 -6.00 -19.45
N LEU A 3 59.82 -6.74 -18.36
CA LEU A 3 58.91 -7.83 -17.93
C LEU A 3 58.03 -7.35 -16.77
N THR A 4 58.65 -6.81 -15.71
CA THR A 4 57.96 -6.18 -14.58
C THR A 4 57.08 -4.98 -14.96
N LEU A 5 57.47 -4.22 -15.98
CA LEU A 5 56.67 -3.07 -16.47
C LEU A 5 55.48 -3.53 -17.33
N LYS A 6 55.61 -4.65 -18.05
CA LYS A 6 54.50 -5.29 -18.77
C LYS A 6 53.53 -5.96 -17.80
N GLU A 7 54.03 -6.65 -16.78
CA GLU A 7 53.19 -7.26 -15.74
C GLU A 7 52.49 -6.19 -14.90
N SER A 8 53.12 -5.05 -14.61
CA SER A 8 52.54 -3.87 -13.96
C SER A 8 51.41 -3.22 -14.78
N LEU A 9 51.57 -3.12 -16.10
CA LEU A 9 50.54 -2.60 -17.00
C LEU A 9 49.38 -3.60 -17.20
N VAL A 10 49.68 -4.90 -17.27
CA VAL A 10 48.67 -5.96 -17.38
C VAL A 10 47.89 -6.14 -16.08
N THR A 11 48.54 -6.02 -14.91
CA THR A 11 47.84 -5.98 -13.61
C THR A 11 47.00 -4.72 -13.46
N ARG A 12 47.47 -3.54 -13.89
CA ARG A 12 46.61 -2.33 -13.98
C ARG A 12 45.43 -2.49 -14.93
N SER A 13 45.55 -3.28 -15.99
CA SER A 13 44.45 -3.53 -16.93
C SER A 13 43.36 -4.48 -16.40
N ARG A 14 43.62 -5.19 -15.30
CA ARG A 14 42.71 -6.19 -14.70
C ARG A 14 42.12 -5.79 -13.35
N VAL A 15 42.51 -4.65 -12.77
CA VAL A 15 41.84 -4.14 -11.56
C VAL A 15 40.46 -3.63 -11.97
N PHE A 16 39.42 -4.37 -11.61
CA PHE A 16 38.04 -3.88 -11.72
C PHE A 16 37.95 -2.49 -11.08
N SER A 17 37.41 -1.54 -11.83
CA SER A 17 37.22 -0.17 -11.31
C SER A 17 36.42 -0.25 -10.01
N PRO A 18 36.80 0.47 -8.94
CA PRO A 18 35.99 0.53 -7.71
C PRO A 18 34.55 1.00 -8.00
N TRP A 19 34.35 1.71 -9.11
CA TRP A 19 33.03 2.13 -9.60
C TRP A 19 32.13 0.98 -10.05
N THR A 20 32.68 -0.17 -10.46
CA THR A 20 31.88 -1.35 -10.81
C THR A 20 31.18 -1.91 -9.57
N ALA A 21 31.92 -2.13 -8.49
CA ALA A 21 31.35 -2.56 -7.21
C ALA A 21 30.40 -1.51 -6.64
N PHE A 22 30.76 -0.22 -6.76
CA PHE A 22 29.90 0.89 -6.33
C PHE A 22 28.55 0.89 -7.07
N TYR A 23 28.55 0.82 -8.40
CA TYR A 23 27.29 0.81 -9.16
C TYR A 23 26.51 -0.49 -8.98
N PHE A 24 27.17 -1.60 -8.67
CA PHE A 24 26.48 -2.83 -8.30
C PHE A 24 25.72 -2.67 -6.99
N LEU A 25 26.37 -2.17 -5.94
CA LEU A 25 25.73 -1.86 -4.66
C LEU A 25 24.60 -0.85 -4.84
N GLN A 26 24.83 0.23 -5.59
CA GLN A 26 23.80 1.24 -5.86
C GLN A 26 22.59 0.62 -6.60
N SER A 27 22.83 -0.21 -7.62
CA SER A 27 21.76 -0.86 -8.38
C SER A 27 20.94 -1.80 -7.51
N LEU A 28 21.60 -2.56 -6.64
CA LEU A 28 20.96 -3.45 -5.68
C LEU A 28 20.07 -2.66 -4.73
N LEU A 29 20.61 -1.60 -4.13
CA LEU A 29 19.88 -0.78 -3.17
C LEU A 29 18.73 0.00 -3.82
N ILE A 30 18.87 0.46 -5.06
CA ILE A 30 17.76 1.05 -5.82
C ILE A 30 16.67 0.00 -6.03
N ASN A 31 17.00 -1.23 -6.44
CA ASN A 31 16.00 -2.27 -6.64
C ASN A 31 15.22 -2.56 -5.34
N LEU A 32 15.93 -2.74 -4.23
CA LEU A 32 15.32 -2.97 -2.92
C LEU A 32 14.52 -1.76 -2.43
N GLY A 33 15.04 -0.54 -2.60
CA GLY A 33 14.36 0.68 -2.19
C GLY A 33 13.14 1.05 -3.02
N LEU A 34 12.99 0.47 -4.22
CA LEU A 34 11.77 0.54 -5.02
C LEU A 34 10.76 -0.57 -4.67
N GLY A 35 11.04 -1.39 -3.64
CA GLY A 35 10.12 -2.41 -3.12
C GLY A 35 10.15 -3.74 -3.87
N TYR A 36 11.17 -3.99 -4.71
CA TYR A 36 11.30 -5.23 -5.45
C TYR A 36 12.18 -6.25 -4.72
N PRO A 37 11.88 -7.57 -4.85
CA PRO A 37 12.74 -8.61 -4.29
C PRO A 37 14.12 -8.58 -4.93
N PHE A 38 15.10 -9.13 -4.23
CA PHE A 38 16.46 -9.25 -4.74
C PHE A 38 16.49 -9.96 -6.11
N SER A 39 17.12 -9.33 -7.10
CA SER A 39 17.39 -9.95 -8.39
C SER A 39 18.83 -9.69 -8.81
N LEU A 40 19.67 -10.74 -8.78
CA LEU A 40 21.05 -10.65 -9.24
C LEU A 40 21.12 -10.25 -10.72
N LEU A 41 20.24 -10.82 -11.55
CA LEU A 41 20.16 -10.56 -12.98
C LEU A 41 19.92 -9.08 -13.27
N TYR A 42 18.85 -8.51 -12.72
CA TYR A 42 18.50 -7.10 -12.97
C TYR A 42 19.45 -6.12 -12.29
N THR A 43 20.02 -6.49 -11.14
CA THR A 43 21.09 -5.71 -10.48
C THR A 43 22.32 -5.61 -11.38
N ALA A 44 22.82 -6.74 -11.87
CA ALA A 44 23.97 -6.78 -12.77
C ALA A 44 23.69 -6.05 -14.08
N ALA A 45 22.49 -6.23 -14.64
CA ALA A 45 22.11 -5.63 -15.91
C ALA A 45 21.93 -4.11 -15.81
N PHE A 46 21.38 -3.59 -14.70
CA PHE A 46 21.31 -2.16 -14.45
C PHE A 46 22.69 -1.56 -14.18
N THR A 47 23.57 -2.29 -13.47
CA THR A 47 24.98 -1.92 -13.31
C THR A 47 25.69 -1.78 -14.65
N ALA A 48 25.49 -2.74 -15.57
CA ALA A 48 26.04 -2.69 -16.92
C ALA A 48 25.55 -1.45 -17.68
N ILE A 49 24.26 -1.09 -17.58
CA ILE A 49 23.72 0.16 -18.16
C ILE A 49 24.43 1.39 -17.56
N LEU A 50 24.59 1.47 -16.24
CA LEU A 50 25.26 2.61 -15.61
C LEU A 50 26.72 2.74 -16.05
N LEU A 51 27.44 1.63 -16.21
CA LEU A 51 28.81 1.62 -16.71
C LEU A 51 28.89 2.09 -18.17
N LEU A 52 27.99 1.60 -19.03
CA LEU A 52 27.92 2.01 -20.45
C LEU A 52 27.55 3.49 -20.59
N LEU A 53 26.54 3.96 -19.85
CA LEU A 53 26.11 5.35 -19.87
C LEU A 53 27.18 6.28 -19.33
N TRP A 54 27.94 5.89 -18.30
CA TRP A 54 29.04 6.71 -17.80
C TRP A 54 30.06 7.02 -18.92
N ARG A 55 30.30 6.05 -19.78
CA ARG A 55 31.26 6.15 -20.87
C ARG A 55 30.75 6.96 -22.06
N THR A 56 29.51 6.71 -22.48
CA THR A 56 28.91 7.33 -23.68
C THR A 56 28.25 8.66 -23.38
N LEU A 57 27.42 8.71 -22.34
CA LEU A 57 26.54 9.82 -21.98
C LEU A 57 26.57 10.08 -20.45
N PRO A 58 27.71 10.53 -19.87
CA PRO A 58 27.86 10.67 -18.42
C PRO A 58 26.85 11.63 -17.79
N ARG A 59 26.34 12.62 -18.54
CA ARG A 59 25.27 13.50 -18.06
C ARG A 59 23.97 12.73 -17.84
N VAL A 60 23.58 11.88 -18.78
CA VAL A 60 22.40 11.01 -18.68
C VAL A 60 22.56 10.01 -17.55
N GLN A 61 23.75 9.41 -17.42
CA GLN A 61 24.08 8.51 -16.31
C GLN A 61 23.87 9.19 -14.95
N LYS A 62 24.38 10.42 -14.78
CA LYS A 62 24.25 11.18 -13.53
C LYS A 62 22.81 11.51 -13.20
N VAL A 63 22.02 11.92 -14.19
CA VAL A 63 20.58 12.17 -14.01
C VAL A 63 19.86 10.88 -13.63
N LEU A 64 20.10 9.79 -14.35
CA LEU A 64 19.47 8.50 -14.09
C LEU A 64 19.79 7.99 -12.67
N VAL A 65 21.06 7.93 -12.28
CA VAL A 65 21.46 7.45 -10.95
C VAL A 65 20.99 8.42 -9.86
N GLY A 66 21.02 9.73 -10.10
CA GLY A 66 20.57 10.73 -9.13
C GLY A 66 19.08 10.63 -8.84
N VAL A 67 18.25 10.63 -9.90
CA VAL A 67 16.79 10.52 -9.78
C VAL A 67 16.41 9.17 -9.18
N SER A 68 16.96 8.06 -9.68
CA SER A 68 16.64 6.73 -9.16
C SER A 68 17.06 6.54 -7.70
N SER A 69 18.20 7.11 -7.28
CA SER A 69 18.64 7.07 -5.87
C SER A 69 17.76 7.94 -4.98
N LEU A 70 17.34 9.13 -5.46
CA LEU A 70 16.41 10.00 -4.72
C LEU A 70 15.04 9.33 -4.54
N VAL A 71 14.47 8.80 -5.63
CA VAL A 71 13.16 8.11 -5.58
C VAL A 71 13.25 6.88 -4.68
N ALA A 72 14.28 6.04 -4.84
CA ALA A 72 14.47 4.88 -3.97
C ALA A 72 14.68 5.27 -2.51
N ALA A 73 15.41 6.35 -2.22
CA ALA A 73 15.62 6.84 -0.85
C ALA A 73 14.33 7.33 -0.20
N CYS A 74 13.52 8.11 -0.92
CA CYS A 74 12.23 8.60 -0.44
C CYS A 74 11.21 7.46 -0.26
N TYR A 75 11.22 6.49 -1.18
CA TYR A 75 10.26 5.38 -1.17
C TYR A 75 10.65 4.25 -0.22
N PHE A 76 11.93 4.10 0.15
CA PHE A 76 12.43 2.96 0.94
C PHE A 76 11.64 2.69 2.22
N PRO A 77 11.33 3.66 3.10
CA PRO A 77 10.54 3.40 4.31
C PRO A 77 9.17 2.79 4.00
N PHE A 78 8.50 3.32 2.99
CA PHE A 78 7.21 2.83 2.53
C PHE A 78 7.33 1.45 1.86
N ALA A 79 8.37 1.25 1.05
CA ALA A 79 8.63 0.00 0.34
C ALA A 79 8.87 -1.19 1.28
N GLN A 80 9.40 -0.96 2.48
CA GLN A 80 9.55 -2.02 3.48
C GLN A 80 8.20 -2.56 3.95
N ALA A 81 7.23 -1.66 4.19
CA ALA A 81 5.91 -2.04 4.67
C ALA A 81 5.01 -2.59 3.56
N TYR A 82 5.06 -1.97 2.38
CA TYR A 82 4.05 -2.16 1.34
C TYR A 82 4.58 -2.77 0.04
N GLY A 83 5.89 -2.97 -0.08
CA GLY A 83 6.54 -3.49 -1.28
C GLY A 83 6.51 -2.51 -2.45
N ALA A 84 6.49 -3.05 -3.67
CA ALA A 84 6.44 -2.27 -4.90
C ALA A 84 5.06 -1.59 -5.11
N PRO A 85 5.00 -0.49 -5.88
CA PRO A 85 3.75 0.20 -6.18
C PRO A 85 2.70 -0.75 -6.77
N ASN A 86 1.53 -0.73 -6.17
CA ASN A 86 0.37 -1.54 -6.55
C ASN A 86 -0.93 -0.75 -6.33
N PHE A 87 -2.05 -1.26 -6.85
CA PHE A 87 -3.36 -0.64 -6.72
C PHE A 87 -3.69 -0.15 -5.31
N ASN A 88 -3.49 -0.98 -4.27
CA ASN A 88 -3.84 -0.60 -2.90
C ASN A 88 -2.96 0.53 -2.37
N THR A 89 -1.65 0.49 -2.64
CA THR A 89 -0.72 1.55 -2.21
C THR A 89 -1.03 2.89 -2.86
N LEU A 90 -1.38 2.89 -4.15
CA LEU A 90 -1.70 4.12 -4.87
C LEU A 90 -3.11 4.62 -4.51
N LEU A 91 -4.07 3.73 -4.28
CA LEU A 91 -5.39 4.10 -3.79
C LEU A 91 -5.31 4.75 -2.41
N ALA A 92 -4.46 4.21 -1.53
CA ALA A 92 -4.16 4.82 -0.24
C ALA A 92 -3.59 6.23 -0.45
N LEU A 93 -2.55 6.40 -1.28
CA LEU A 93 -1.97 7.72 -1.57
C LEU A 93 -2.96 8.74 -2.13
N HIS A 94 -3.90 8.34 -2.98
CA HIS A 94 -4.98 9.22 -3.48
C HIS A 94 -5.99 9.58 -2.39
N SER A 95 -6.14 8.72 -1.39
CA SER A 95 -7.02 8.93 -0.23
C SER A 95 -6.29 9.61 0.93
N THR A 96 -4.96 9.73 0.88
CA THR A 96 -4.15 10.33 1.94
C THR A 96 -4.20 11.86 1.88
N ASN A 97 -4.23 12.52 3.03
CA ASN A 97 -4.11 13.97 3.16
C ASN A 97 -2.91 14.37 4.04
N MET A 98 -2.75 15.66 4.38
CA MET A 98 -1.60 16.12 5.18
C MET A 98 -1.48 15.41 6.53
N GLU A 99 -2.58 15.19 7.25
CA GLU A 99 -2.57 14.53 8.56
C GLU A 99 -2.16 13.06 8.44
N GLU A 100 -2.80 12.31 7.55
CA GLU A 100 -2.47 10.90 7.29
C GLU A 100 -1.04 10.74 6.74
N SER A 101 -0.56 11.69 5.93
CA SER A 101 0.82 11.69 5.43
C SER A 101 1.84 11.85 6.56
N THR A 102 1.53 12.66 7.58
CA THR A 102 2.41 12.81 8.74
C THR A 102 2.44 11.55 9.60
N GLU A 103 1.31 10.86 9.73
CA GLU A 103 1.22 9.58 10.44
C GLU A 103 1.95 8.46 9.72
N ILE A 104 1.81 8.36 8.40
CA ILE A 104 2.57 7.40 7.60
C ILE A 104 4.08 7.56 7.83
N LEU A 105 4.56 8.80 7.94
CA LEU A 105 5.97 9.07 8.22
C LEU A 105 6.40 8.69 9.65
N THR A 106 5.50 8.68 10.64
CA THR A 106 5.85 8.26 12.01
C THR A 106 5.71 6.76 12.25
N ILE A 107 4.99 6.04 11.38
CA ILE A 107 4.79 4.59 11.47
C ILE A 107 6.10 3.84 11.18
N PHE A 108 6.91 4.31 10.23
CA PHE A 108 8.10 3.55 9.82
C PHE A 108 9.24 3.64 10.84
N PRO A 109 9.95 2.53 11.09
CA PRO A 109 11.11 2.54 11.99
C PRO A 109 12.19 3.53 11.55
N TRP A 110 12.82 4.20 12.53
CA TRP A 110 13.85 5.22 12.28
C TRP A 110 15.03 4.72 11.41
N TYR A 111 15.38 3.43 11.50
CA TYR A 111 16.47 2.84 10.70
C TYR A 111 16.14 2.80 9.20
N SER A 112 14.87 2.72 8.81
CA SER A 112 14.47 2.75 7.40
C SER A 112 14.83 4.09 6.76
N TYR A 113 14.71 5.19 7.52
CA TYR A 113 15.15 6.52 7.08
C TYR A 113 16.67 6.62 6.96
N LEU A 114 17.43 5.95 7.83
CA LEU A 114 18.88 5.90 7.70
C LEU A 114 19.33 5.14 6.45
N VAL A 115 18.66 4.03 6.12
CA VAL A 115 18.93 3.31 4.86
C VAL A 115 18.58 4.19 3.67
N GLY A 116 17.42 4.88 3.69
CA GLY A 116 17.08 5.86 2.66
C GLY A 116 18.15 6.94 2.48
N LEU A 117 18.62 7.53 3.58
CA LEU A 117 19.72 8.51 3.57
C LEU A 117 21.01 7.92 2.98
N PHE A 118 21.34 6.66 3.30
CA PHE A 118 22.50 5.98 2.76
C PHE A 118 22.39 5.79 1.23
N ILE A 119 21.22 5.36 0.72
CA ILE A 119 20.95 5.25 -0.72
C ILE A 119 21.12 6.60 -1.41
N PHE A 120 20.57 7.67 -0.81
CA PHE A 120 20.69 9.03 -1.32
C PHE A 120 22.14 9.51 -1.34
N ALA A 121 22.90 9.27 -0.27
CA ALA A 121 24.31 9.65 -0.15
C ALA A 121 25.17 8.99 -1.23
N LEU A 122 24.96 7.69 -1.51
CA LEU A 122 25.63 7.01 -2.60
C LEU A 122 25.25 7.62 -3.97
N GLY A 123 23.99 8.00 -4.17
CA GLY A 123 23.56 8.76 -5.36
C GLY A 123 24.31 10.09 -5.52
N VAL A 124 24.47 10.87 -4.45
CA VAL A 124 25.24 12.12 -4.45
C VAL A 124 26.72 11.88 -4.78
N ILE A 125 27.34 10.82 -4.23
CA ILE A 125 28.71 10.42 -4.55
C ILE A 125 28.84 10.07 -6.03
N ALA A 126 27.88 9.32 -6.60
CA ALA A 126 27.85 8.97 -8.01
C ALA A 126 27.79 10.21 -8.92
N ILE A 127 26.96 11.20 -8.57
CA ILE A 127 26.84 12.46 -9.32
C ILE A 127 28.14 13.27 -9.28
N ARG A 128 28.84 13.25 -8.14
CA ARG A 128 30.12 13.97 -7.94
C ARG A 128 31.30 13.33 -8.66
N ARG A 129 31.14 12.13 -9.24
CA ARG A 129 32.17 11.49 -10.06
C ARG A 129 32.65 12.45 -11.15
N LYS A 130 33.95 12.73 -11.18
CA LYS A 130 34.58 13.55 -12.22
C LYS A 130 34.79 12.71 -13.47
N LYS A 131 34.53 13.30 -14.64
CA LYS A 131 34.78 12.65 -15.92
C LYS A 131 36.29 12.55 -16.12
N GLU A 132 36.78 11.36 -16.45
CA GLU A 132 38.17 11.18 -16.86
C GLU A 132 38.38 11.82 -18.25
N ASN A 133 39.50 12.52 -18.43
CA ASN A 133 39.76 13.31 -19.64
C ASN A 133 40.09 12.45 -20.88
N GLU A 134 40.40 11.17 -20.69
CA GLU A 134 40.71 10.26 -21.78
C GLU A 134 39.48 9.47 -22.25
N LYS A 135 39.14 9.58 -23.53
CA LYS A 135 38.12 8.74 -24.16
C LYS A 135 38.72 7.36 -24.45
N ALA A 136 38.56 6.41 -23.54
CA ALA A 136 38.91 5.01 -23.79
C ALA A 136 38.17 4.48 -25.03
N ARG A 137 38.84 3.70 -25.90
CA ARG A 137 38.25 3.06 -27.10
C ARG A 137 37.35 1.88 -26.74
N TRP A 138 36.17 1.80 -27.34
CA TRP A 138 35.18 0.74 -27.10
C TRP A 138 35.83 -0.65 -27.16
N ASN A 139 35.59 -1.48 -26.16
CA ASN A 139 36.23 -2.77 -26.01
C ASN A 139 35.21 -3.93 -26.00
N THR A 140 35.73 -5.15 -25.89
CA THR A 140 34.90 -6.37 -25.83
C THR A 140 34.01 -6.41 -24.60
N PHE A 141 34.48 -5.90 -23.45
CA PHE A 141 33.69 -5.81 -22.22
C PHE A 141 32.46 -4.91 -22.38
N ASP A 142 32.58 -3.74 -23.02
CA ASP A 142 31.44 -2.87 -23.30
C ASP A 142 30.40 -3.58 -24.19
N SER A 143 30.89 -4.33 -25.19
CA SER A 143 30.03 -5.11 -26.09
C SER A 143 29.28 -6.20 -25.33
N LEU A 144 29.96 -6.89 -24.42
CA LEU A 144 29.33 -7.89 -23.54
C LEU A 144 28.31 -7.26 -22.60
N CYS A 145 28.63 -6.12 -21.98
CA CYS A 145 27.67 -5.36 -21.17
C CYS A 145 26.44 -4.97 -21.98
N LEU A 146 26.62 -4.50 -23.22
CA LEU A 146 25.51 -4.09 -24.08
C LEU A 146 24.63 -5.28 -24.44
N VAL A 147 25.22 -6.38 -24.92
CA VAL A 147 24.48 -7.61 -25.27
C VAL A 147 23.76 -8.17 -24.03
N PHE A 148 24.42 -8.19 -22.87
CA PHE A 148 23.83 -8.65 -21.62
C PHE A 148 22.65 -7.78 -21.19
N SER A 149 22.77 -6.45 -21.26
CA SER A 149 21.67 -5.53 -20.94
C SER A 149 20.49 -5.69 -21.92
N VAL A 150 20.77 -5.78 -23.21
CA VAL A 150 19.73 -5.98 -24.24
C VAL A 150 19.05 -7.34 -24.06
N ALA A 151 19.78 -8.42 -23.84
CA ALA A 151 19.19 -9.74 -23.61
C ALA A 151 18.32 -9.76 -22.33
N THR A 152 18.83 -9.17 -21.24
CA THR A 152 18.12 -9.11 -19.95
C THR A 152 16.80 -8.34 -20.04
N PHE A 153 16.72 -7.34 -20.93
CA PHE A 153 15.49 -6.57 -21.17
C PHE A 153 14.31 -7.47 -21.55
N PHE A 154 14.56 -8.52 -22.35
CA PHE A 154 13.54 -9.44 -22.85
C PHE A 154 13.24 -10.62 -21.91
N VAL A 155 14.00 -10.83 -20.85
CA VAL A 155 13.83 -12.00 -19.96
C VAL A 155 12.42 -12.06 -19.36
N ALA A 156 11.94 -10.99 -18.72
CA ALA A 156 10.60 -10.97 -18.13
C ALA A 156 9.47 -11.03 -19.19
N PRO A 157 9.51 -10.28 -20.30
CA PRO A 157 8.52 -10.45 -21.38
C PRO A 157 8.44 -11.87 -21.95
N VAL A 158 9.59 -12.56 -22.11
CA VAL A 158 9.64 -13.95 -22.59
C VAL A 158 9.14 -14.92 -21.52
N GLN A 159 9.49 -14.71 -20.24
CA GLN A 159 8.97 -15.50 -19.13
C GLN A 159 7.45 -15.40 -19.04
N ASN A 160 6.89 -14.19 -19.16
CA ASN A 160 5.44 -13.99 -19.19
C ASN A 160 4.79 -14.80 -20.31
N LEU A 161 5.35 -14.78 -21.52
CA LEU A 161 4.85 -15.59 -22.63
C LEU A 161 4.95 -17.10 -22.35
N ALA A 162 6.09 -17.56 -21.83
CA ALA A 162 6.34 -18.96 -21.56
C ALA A 162 5.44 -19.55 -20.46
N TRP A 163 4.95 -18.71 -19.54
CA TRP A 163 4.12 -19.11 -18.39
C TRP A 163 2.63 -18.82 -18.62
N GLY A 164 2.21 -18.74 -19.89
CA GLY A 164 0.80 -18.59 -20.28
C GLY A 164 0.27 -17.14 -20.29
N GLY A 165 1.13 -16.16 -20.07
CA GLY A 165 0.82 -14.73 -20.20
C GLY A 165 1.05 -14.19 -21.62
N VAL A 166 0.94 -12.87 -21.77
CA VAL A 166 1.12 -12.17 -23.05
C VAL A 166 2.48 -11.50 -23.08
N PHE A 167 3.21 -11.66 -24.20
CA PHE A 167 4.44 -10.92 -24.42
C PHE A 167 4.17 -9.41 -24.53
N LYS A 168 4.69 -8.63 -23.59
CA LYS A 168 4.63 -7.16 -23.64
C LYS A 168 6.00 -6.59 -23.30
N LEU A 169 6.55 -5.75 -24.17
CA LEU A 169 7.87 -5.12 -23.96
C LEU A 169 7.95 -4.29 -22.68
N LYS A 170 6.81 -3.73 -22.25
CA LYS A 170 6.73 -2.98 -20.99
C LYS A 170 6.95 -3.88 -19.77
N ASP A 171 6.84 -5.20 -19.86
CA ASP A 171 6.99 -6.08 -18.69
C ASP A 171 8.45 -6.36 -18.32
N THR A 172 9.41 -5.59 -18.86
CA THR A 172 10.82 -5.71 -18.50
C THR A 172 11.05 -5.54 -16.99
N GLY A 173 11.93 -6.36 -16.42
CA GLY A 173 12.21 -6.34 -14.98
C GLY A 173 13.27 -5.31 -14.54
N TYR A 174 13.70 -4.41 -15.43
CA TYR A 174 14.62 -3.33 -15.07
C TYR A 174 14.02 -2.44 -13.97
N PRO A 175 14.67 -2.26 -12.80
CA PRO A 175 14.01 -1.73 -11.60
C PRO A 175 13.36 -0.35 -11.78
N VAL A 176 14.07 0.59 -12.40
CA VAL A 176 13.56 1.97 -12.62
C VAL A 176 12.42 1.99 -13.63
N PHE A 177 12.52 1.21 -14.72
CA PHE A 177 11.47 1.13 -15.72
C PHE A 177 10.22 0.44 -15.14
N ARG A 178 10.44 -0.67 -14.43
CA ARG A 178 9.40 -1.44 -13.77
C ARG A 178 8.65 -0.58 -12.75
N PHE A 179 9.36 0.22 -11.95
CA PHE A 179 8.75 1.15 -11.01
C PHE A 179 7.88 2.19 -11.70
N ALA A 180 8.41 2.85 -12.74
CA ALA A 180 7.62 3.82 -13.50
C ALA A 180 6.36 3.20 -14.13
N LYS A 181 6.48 1.99 -14.70
CA LYS A 181 5.33 1.25 -15.23
C LYS A 181 4.33 0.91 -14.14
N ASP A 182 4.79 0.37 -13.02
CA ASP A 182 3.92 -0.06 -11.92
C ASP A 182 3.17 1.16 -11.36
N VAL A 183 3.83 2.30 -11.17
CA VAL A 183 3.17 3.56 -10.79
C VAL A 183 2.13 3.97 -11.83
N ILE A 184 2.49 4.06 -13.12
CA ILE A 184 1.57 4.55 -14.15
C ILE A 184 0.37 3.63 -14.33
N VAL A 185 0.59 2.33 -14.46
CA VAL A 185 -0.48 1.36 -14.74
C VAL A 185 -1.43 1.27 -13.55
N ASN A 186 -0.91 1.08 -12.34
CA ASN A 186 -1.78 0.98 -11.16
C ASN A 186 -2.46 2.32 -10.85
N ASN A 187 -1.82 3.46 -11.12
CA ASN A 187 -2.44 4.77 -10.92
C ASN A 187 -3.61 4.98 -11.88
N ASN A 188 -3.47 4.58 -13.14
CA ASN A 188 -4.57 4.64 -14.10
C ASN A 188 -5.73 3.74 -13.66
N GLU A 189 -5.44 2.54 -13.18
CA GLU A 189 -6.48 1.64 -12.63
C GLU A 189 -7.21 2.29 -11.43
N VAL A 190 -6.50 3.00 -10.55
CA VAL A 190 -7.10 3.73 -9.42
C VAL A 190 -8.00 4.86 -9.91
N ILE A 191 -7.55 5.66 -10.88
CA ILE A 191 -8.33 6.76 -11.45
C ILE A 191 -9.60 6.22 -12.13
N GLU A 192 -9.46 5.18 -12.96
CA GLU A 192 -10.62 4.54 -13.62
C GLU A 192 -11.64 4.01 -12.60
N GLU A 193 -11.17 3.45 -11.49
CA GLU A 193 -12.06 2.96 -10.42
C GLU A 193 -12.74 4.10 -9.66
N GLN A 194 -12.03 5.20 -9.38
CA GLN A 194 -12.62 6.39 -8.75
C GLN A 194 -13.67 7.04 -9.65
N GLU A 195 -13.40 7.18 -10.95
CA GLU A 195 -14.38 7.69 -11.92
C GLU A 195 -15.62 6.79 -11.99
N ARG A 196 -15.42 5.47 -11.99
CA ARG A 196 -16.51 4.49 -11.98
C ARG A 196 -17.34 4.62 -10.70
N MET A 197 -16.69 4.75 -9.55
CA MET A 197 -17.34 4.93 -8.27
C MET A 197 -18.17 6.22 -8.24
N ALA A 198 -17.61 7.35 -8.64
CA ALA A 198 -18.31 8.63 -8.76
C ALA A 198 -19.51 8.56 -9.72
N LYS A 199 -19.40 7.81 -10.82
CA LYS A 199 -20.53 7.61 -11.74
C LYS A 199 -21.65 6.79 -11.08
N LEU A 200 -21.30 5.71 -10.39
CA LEU A 200 -22.28 4.82 -9.76
C LEU A 200 -22.91 5.44 -8.51
N SER A 201 -22.17 6.26 -7.76
CA SER A 201 -22.67 6.91 -6.56
C SER A 201 -23.88 7.82 -6.83
N GLY A 202 -23.98 8.41 -8.04
CA GLY A 202 -25.14 9.19 -8.49
C GLY A 202 -26.29 8.38 -9.10
N MET A 203 -26.14 7.07 -9.31
CA MET A 203 -27.18 6.24 -9.93
C MET A 203 -28.20 5.73 -8.91
N LYS A 204 -29.46 5.57 -9.34
CA LYS A 204 -30.45 4.88 -8.51
C LYS A 204 -30.12 3.38 -8.40
N ASP A 205 -30.43 2.79 -7.26
CA ASP A 205 -30.29 1.34 -7.06
C ASP A 205 -31.24 0.56 -7.99
N THR A 206 -30.87 -0.70 -8.26
CA THR A 206 -31.59 -1.63 -9.15
C THR A 206 -32.30 -2.75 -8.40
N TRP A 207 -32.42 -2.66 -7.08
CA TRP A 207 -33.02 -3.69 -6.26
C TRP A 207 -34.49 -3.92 -6.60
N THR A 208 -34.87 -5.20 -6.73
CA THR A 208 -36.27 -5.63 -6.79
C THR A 208 -36.55 -6.47 -5.55
N VAL A 209 -37.16 -5.84 -4.54
CA VAL A 209 -37.51 -6.51 -3.28
C VAL A 209 -38.75 -7.36 -3.50
N THR A 210 -38.61 -8.69 -3.36
CA THR A 210 -39.70 -9.65 -3.61
C THR A 210 -40.54 -9.93 -2.36
N ALA A 211 -39.96 -9.80 -1.17
CA ALA A 211 -40.65 -9.96 0.11
C ALA A 211 -39.83 -9.32 1.24
N VAL A 212 -40.52 -8.88 2.29
CA VAL A 212 -39.91 -8.32 3.50
C VAL A 212 -40.57 -8.93 4.73
N LYS A 213 -39.79 -9.57 5.61
CA LYS A 213 -40.25 -10.19 6.87
C LYS A 213 -39.18 -10.02 7.96
N PRO A 214 -39.02 -8.83 8.56
CA PRO A 214 -38.02 -8.59 9.58
C PRO A 214 -38.35 -9.42 10.83
N LYS A 215 -37.34 -10.10 11.38
CA LYS A 215 -37.46 -10.87 12.63
C LYS A 215 -37.38 -9.96 13.87
N TYR A 216 -36.56 -8.92 13.78
CA TYR A 216 -36.30 -7.95 14.83
C TYR A 216 -36.71 -6.55 14.38
N GLN A 217 -36.93 -5.66 15.36
CA GLN A 217 -37.17 -4.24 15.10
C GLN A 217 -35.87 -3.49 14.80
N THR A 218 -34.74 -3.92 15.36
CA THR A 218 -33.46 -3.21 15.27
C THR A 218 -32.36 -4.16 14.83
N TYR A 219 -31.57 -3.70 13.86
CA TYR A 219 -30.37 -4.37 13.37
C TYR A 219 -29.21 -3.39 13.49
N VAL A 220 -28.13 -3.81 14.14
CA VAL A 220 -26.92 -3.00 14.31
C VAL A 220 -25.77 -3.68 13.57
N VAL A 221 -25.09 -2.93 12.71
CA VAL A 221 -23.89 -3.37 11.99
C VAL A 221 -22.72 -2.53 12.48
N VAL A 222 -21.72 -3.19 13.07
CA VAL A 222 -20.49 -2.53 13.50
C VAL A 222 -19.38 -2.87 12.50
N ILE A 223 -18.88 -1.85 11.82
CA ILE A 223 -17.77 -1.95 10.88
C ILE A 223 -16.50 -1.54 11.64
N GLY A 224 -15.65 -2.51 11.93
CA GLY A 224 -14.34 -2.28 12.55
C GLY A 224 -13.26 -1.85 11.55
N GLU A 225 -12.07 -1.54 12.06
CA GLU A 225 -10.92 -1.08 11.27
C GLU A 225 -9.63 -1.72 11.79
N SER A 226 -8.80 -2.23 10.87
CA SER A 226 -7.44 -2.75 11.08
C SER A 226 -7.22 -3.82 12.17
N ALA A 227 -8.29 -4.34 12.78
CA ALA A 227 -8.21 -5.40 13.78
C ALA A 227 -7.90 -6.76 13.12
N ARG A 228 -6.85 -7.43 13.61
CA ARG A 228 -6.44 -8.76 13.12
C ARG A 228 -6.89 -9.86 14.07
N ARG A 229 -7.33 -10.98 13.50
CA ARG A 229 -7.77 -12.17 14.24
C ARG A 229 -6.77 -12.64 15.29
N ASP A 230 -5.50 -12.78 14.90
CA ASP A 230 -4.42 -13.30 15.75
C ASP A 230 -4.05 -12.36 16.91
N ALA A 231 -4.52 -11.10 16.86
CA ALA A 231 -4.36 -10.12 17.92
C ALA A 231 -5.57 -10.04 18.86
N LEU A 232 -6.67 -10.76 18.61
CA LEU A 232 -7.90 -10.69 19.43
C LEU A 232 -8.10 -11.98 20.24
N GLY A 233 -8.15 -11.88 21.57
CA GLY A 233 -8.30 -13.03 22.47
C GLY A 233 -9.54 -13.89 22.19
N ALA A 234 -10.68 -13.26 21.93
CA ALA A 234 -11.96 -13.94 21.62
C ALA A 234 -11.90 -14.76 20.33
N PHE A 235 -10.91 -14.51 19.47
CA PHE A 235 -10.69 -15.22 18.22
C PHE A 235 -9.48 -16.17 18.27
N GLY A 236 -8.97 -16.48 19.47
CA GLY A 236 -7.83 -17.38 19.67
C GLY A 236 -6.46 -16.69 19.65
N GLY A 237 -6.43 -15.35 19.69
CA GLY A 237 -5.22 -14.58 19.89
C GLY A 237 -4.59 -14.82 21.26
N HIS A 238 -3.28 -14.55 21.38
CA HIS A 238 -2.53 -14.84 22.61
C HIS A 238 -2.91 -13.95 23.81
N TRP A 239 -3.45 -12.76 23.56
CA TRP A 239 -3.74 -11.76 24.59
C TRP A 239 -5.20 -11.77 25.02
N ASP A 240 -5.45 -11.64 26.33
CA ASP A 240 -6.80 -11.44 26.88
C ASP A 240 -7.20 -9.95 26.77
N ASN A 241 -7.43 -9.49 25.54
CA ASN A 241 -7.73 -8.08 25.23
C ASN A 241 -9.15 -7.85 24.71
N THR A 242 -10.01 -8.87 24.73
CA THR A 242 -11.41 -8.78 24.32
C THR A 242 -12.36 -9.43 25.33
N PRO A 243 -12.29 -9.11 26.64
CA PRO A 243 -13.03 -9.83 27.68
C PRO A 243 -14.56 -9.77 27.50
N PHE A 244 -15.07 -8.64 27.00
CA PHE A 244 -16.49 -8.52 26.63
C PHE A 244 -16.86 -9.51 25.52
N ALA A 245 -16.14 -9.51 24.39
CA ALA A 245 -16.42 -10.42 23.28
C ALA A 245 -16.25 -11.90 23.65
N SER A 246 -15.34 -12.23 24.58
CA SER A 246 -15.12 -13.59 25.07
C SER A 246 -16.26 -14.11 25.96
N SER A 247 -17.11 -13.23 26.49
CA SER A 247 -18.18 -13.57 27.45
C SER A 247 -19.60 -13.42 26.90
N VAL A 248 -19.77 -12.78 25.74
CA VAL A 248 -21.09 -12.61 25.13
C VAL A 248 -21.63 -13.93 24.56
N ASN A 249 -22.93 -14.13 24.70
CA ASN A 249 -23.63 -15.21 24.02
C ASN A 249 -23.86 -14.84 22.56
N GLY A 250 -22.89 -15.16 21.70
CA GLY A 250 -22.91 -14.86 20.27
C GLY A 250 -22.24 -15.94 19.43
N LEU A 251 -22.37 -15.82 18.11
CA LEU A 251 -21.66 -16.66 17.15
C LEU A 251 -20.37 -15.96 16.72
N ILE A 252 -19.24 -16.64 16.90
CA ILE A 252 -17.93 -16.14 16.47
C ILE A 252 -17.55 -16.84 15.16
N PHE A 253 -17.33 -16.05 14.11
CA PHE A 253 -16.78 -16.53 12.85
C PHE A 253 -15.26 -16.37 12.88
N ALA A 254 -14.56 -17.45 13.26
CA ALA A 254 -13.11 -17.42 13.44
C ALA A 254 -12.32 -17.48 12.11
N ASP A 255 -12.90 -17.96 11.02
CA ASP A 255 -12.20 -18.13 9.74
C ASP A 255 -12.69 -17.15 8.67
N TYR A 256 -12.85 -15.88 9.06
CA TYR A 256 -13.19 -14.79 8.15
C TYR A 256 -11.94 -14.11 7.59
N ILE A 257 -11.86 -14.01 6.25
CA ILE A 257 -10.80 -13.30 5.54
C ILE A 257 -11.41 -12.07 4.86
N ALA A 258 -10.83 -10.90 5.08
CA ALA A 258 -11.28 -9.66 4.46
C ALA A 258 -11.14 -9.70 2.93
N ALA A 259 -12.04 -9.01 2.22
CA ALA A 259 -12.03 -8.98 0.76
C ALA A 259 -10.82 -8.22 0.17
N SER A 260 -10.16 -7.37 0.94
CA SER A 260 -8.89 -6.71 0.59
C SER A 260 -8.16 -6.23 1.85
N GLY A 261 -6.86 -5.95 1.73
CA GLY A 261 -6.03 -5.36 2.79
C GLY A 261 -6.11 -3.82 2.91
N SER A 262 -7.06 -3.17 2.22
CA SER A 262 -7.29 -1.71 2.31
C SER A 262 -8.78 -1.43 2.52
N THR A 263 -9.11 -0.45 3.38
CA THR A 263 -10.50 -0.14 3.79
C THR A 263 -11.41 0.10 2.59
N GLN A 264 -11.00 0.97 1.66
CA GLN A 264 -11.78 1.33 0.47
C GLN A 264 -12.16 0.10 -0.39
N LYS A 265 -11.19 -0.75 -0.70
CA LYS A 265 -11.42 -1.94 -1.54
C LYS A 265 -12.15 -3.04 -0.78
N SER A 266 -11.84 -3.23 0.51
CA SER A 266 -12.46 -4.25 1.35
C SER A 266 -13.95 -3.99 1.55
N LEU A 267 -14.31 -2.76 1.96
CA LEU A 267 -15.70 -2.38 2.17
C LEU A 267 -16.45 -2.22 0.84
N GLY A 268 -15.78 -1.76 -0.21
CA GLY A 268 -16.30 -1.79 -1.58
C GLY A 268 -16.79 -3.18 -1.97
N LEU A 269 -15.99 -4.22 -1.76
CA LEU A 269 -16.38 -5.59 -2.10
C LEU A 269 -17.34 -6.25 -1.10
N THR A 270 -17.29 -5.86 0.18
CA THR A 270 -18.08 -6.50 1.25
C THR A 270 -19.51 -5.97 1.33
N LEU A 271 -19.70 -4.65 1.17
CA LEU A 271 -20.97 -3.98 1.44
C LEU A 271 -21.84 -3.78 0.19
N ASN A 272 -21.31 -4.09 -0.99
CA ASN A 272 -21.98 -3.89 -2.27
C ASN A 272 -22.21 -5.21 -2.98
N ARG A 273 -23.22 -5.23 -3.87
CA ARG A 273 -23.34 -6.31 -4.85
C ARG A 273 -22.12 -6.32 -5.75
N VAL A 274 -21.50 -7.49 -5.92
CA VAL A 274 -20.34 -7.65 -6.80
C VAL A 274 -20.77 -8.33 -8.10
N VAL A 275 -20.43 -7.72 -9.24
CA VAL A 275 -20.65 -8.27 -10.58
C VAL A 275 -19.31 -8.26 -11.31
N ASP A 276 -18.90 -9.42 -11.82
CA ASP A 276 -17.61 -9.62 -12.50
C ASP A 276 -16.40 -9.11 -11.70
N GLY A 277 -16.44 -9.33 -10.38
CA GLY A 277 -15.38 -8.89 -9.46
C GLY A 277 -15.38 -7.38 -9.17
N LYS A 278 -16.38 -6.62 -9.64
CA LYS A 278 -16.49 -5.18 -9.43
C LYS A 278 -17.70 -4.81 -8.56
N PRO A 279 -17.51 -3.98 -7.51
CA PRO A 279 -18.61 -3.57 -6.65
C PRO A 279 -19.55 -2.58 -7.36
N GLN A 280 -20.85 -2.79 -7.20
CA GLN A 280 -21.91 -1.92 -7.69
C GLN A 280 -22.33 -0.96 -6.57
N PHE A 281 -21.71 0.22 -6.50
CA PHE A 281 -21.89 1.14 -5.36
C PHE A 281 -23.32 1.64 -5.15
N GLN A 282 -24.12 1.68 -6.23
CA GLN A 282 -25.55 1.98 -6.18
C GLN A 282 -26.38 0.83 -5.57
N ASP A 283 -25.89 -0.40 -5.65
CA ASP A 283 -26.55 -1.61 -5.16
C ASP A 283 -25.83 -2.12 -3.92
N ASN A 284 -26.04 -1.43 -2.80
CA ASN A 284 -25.41 -1.74 -1.52
C ASN A 284 -26.42 -2.14 -0.45
N PHE A 285 -25.94 -2.71 0.66
CA PHE A 285 -26.82 -3.22 1.71
C PHE A 285 -27.72 -2.14 2.35
N VAL A 286 -27.28 -0.88 2.40
CA VAL A 286 -28.08 0.25 2.90
C VAL A 286 -29.23 0.56 1.95
N THR A 287 -28.95 0.69 0.65
CA THR A 287 -30.01 0.89 -0.36
C THR A 287 -31.02 -0.25 -0.38
N LEU A 288 -30.55 -1.50 -0.18
CA LEU A 288 -31.44 -2.64 -0.08
C LEU A 288 -32.35 -2.55 1.15
N ALA A 289 -31.80 -2.14 2.30
CA ALA A 289 -32.58 -1.94 3.52
C ALA A 289 -33.66 -0.84 3.34
N ASN A 290 -33.30 0.29 2.73
CA ASN A 290 -34.27 1.35 2.41
C ASN A 290 -35.39 0.84 1.50
N ARG A 291 -35.04 0.06 0.46
CA ARG A 291 -36.03 -0.57 -0.42
C ARG A 291 -36.90 -1.60 0.29
N ALA A 292 -36.39 -2.21 1.36
CA ALA A 292 -37.15 -3.10 2.23
C ALA A 292 -38.00 -2.34 3.26
N GLY A 293 -38.02 -1.00 3.26
CA GLY A 293 -38.82 -0.19 4.18
C GLY A 293 -38.22 -0.09 5.59
N PHE A 294 -36.92 -0.26 5.72
CA PHE A 294 -36.19 0.04 6.96
C PHE A 294 -35.84 1.52 6.96
N GLN A 295 -35.82 2.12 8.14
CA GLN A 295 -35.15 3.40 8.36
C GLN A 295 -33.68 3.14 8.64
N THR A 296 -32.80 3.83 7.93
CA THR A 296 -31.35 3.60 8.00
C THR A 296 -30.59 4.76 8.60
N TRP A 297 -29.66 4.42 9.49
CA TRP A 297 -28.78 5.36 10.19
C TRP A 297 -27.33 4.98 9.95
N TRP A 298 -26.48 5.95 9.64
CA TRP A 298 -25.04 5.75 9.51
C TRP A 298 -24.28 6.71 10.41
N PHE A 299 -23.61 6.19 11.43
CA PHE A 299 -22.74 6.94 12.32
C PHE A 299 -21.28 6.54 12.08
N SER A 300 -20.41 7.51 11.78
CA SER A 300 -19.02 7.24 11.42
C SER A 300 -18.05 8.08 12.25
N ASN A 301 -17.07 7.39 12.86
CA ASN A 301 -15.90 8.03 13.47
C ASN A 301 -14.69 8.10 12.51
N GLN A 302 -14.82 7.53 11.32
CA GLN A 302 -13.94 7.84 10.21
C GLN A 302 -14.53 9.00 9.41
N GLY A 303 -13.72 9.96 9.00
CA GLY A 303 -14.18 11.06 8.16
C GLY A 303 -14.39 10.70 6.69
N GLN A 304 -14.84 11.69 5.92
CA GLN A 304 -15.13 11.60 4.49
C GLN A 304 -14.22 12.54 3.71
N ILE A 305 -13.58 12.05 2.65
CA ILE A 305 -12.91 12.92 1.69
C ILE A 305 -13.99 13.31 0.67
N GLY A 306 -14.31 14.59 0.61
CA GLY A 306 -15.35 15.16 -0.24
C GLY A 306 -16.74 14.56 -0.11
N GLU A 307 -17.61 14.91 -1.04
CA GLU A 307 -19.03 14.56 -0.97
C GLU A 307 -19.29 13.10 -1.35
N TYR A 308 -18.47 12.50 -2.22
CA TYR A 308 -18.61 11.11 -2.69
C TYR A 308 -17.27 10.41 -2.94
N ASP A 309 -16.15 10.94 -2.42
CA ASP A 309 -14.82 10.60 -2.97
C ASP A 309 -14.29 9.26 -2.46
N THR A 310 -15.04 8.57 -1.59
CA THR A 310 -14.69 7.25 -1.06
C THR A 310 -15.85 6.27 -1.18
N ALA A 311 -15.52 4.98 -1.26
CA ALA A 311 -16.52 3.90 -1.33
C ALA A 311 -17.46 3.95 -0.12
N ILE A 312 -16.90 4.27 1.05
CA ILE A 312 -17.61 4.37 2.32
C ILE A 312 -18.57 5.56 2.29
N ALA A 313 -18.09 6.75 1.91
CA ALA A 313 -18.95 7.94 1.81
C ALA A 313 -20.09 7.71 0.82
N SER A 314 -19.82 7.08 -0.33
CA SER A 314 -20.84 6.73 -1.32
C SER A 314 -21.92 5.77 -0.77
N ILE A 315 -21.58 4.87 0.15
CA ILE A 315 -22.54 3.96 0.77
C ILE A 315 -23.29 4.67 1.90
N ALA A 316 -22.55 5.35 2.78
CA ALA A 316 -23.09 6.05 3.94
C ALA A 316 -24.18 7.05 3.57
N LYS A 317 -23.95 7.86 2.53
CA LYS A 317 -24.91 8.88 2.04
C LYS A 317 -26.20 8.34 1.46
N ARG A 318 -26.31 7.02 1.31
CA ARG A 318 -27.55 6.38 0.91
C ARG A 318 -28.39 5.96 2.10
N ALA A 319 -27.91 6.12 3.33
CA ALA A 319 -28.75 6.00 4.50
C ALA A 319 -29.68 7.22 4.60
N ASP A 320 -30.82 7.06 5.29
CA ASP A 320 -31.77 8.15 5.49
C ASP A 320 -31.16 9.24 6.37
N GLU A 321 -30.40 8.84 7.39
CA GLU A 321 -29.77 9.72 8.36
C GLU A 321 -28.28 9.40 8.50
N VAL A 322 -27.42 10.42 8.37
CA VAL A 322 -25.97 10.24 8.29
C VAL A 322 -25.25 11.27 9.15
N TYR A 323 -24.38 10.78 10.04
CA TYR A 323 -23.59 11.63 10.91
C TYR A 323 -22.13 11.16 10.93
N PHE A 324 -21.25 12.06 10.52
CA PHE A 324 -19.81 11.89 10.65
C PHE A 324 -19.36 12.71 11.86
N LEU A 325 -18.70 12.07 12.83
CA LEU A 325 -18.10 12.77 13.98
C LEU A 325 -17.00 13.75 13.54
N LYS A 326 -16.42 13.48 12.37
CA LYS A 326 -15.37 14.27 11.74
C LYS A 326 -15.97 15.02 10.56
N GLU A 327 -16.06 16.35 10.65
CA GLU A 327 -16.35 17.19 9.48
C GLU A 327 -15.08 17.30 8.63
N GLY A 328 -15.03 16.59 7.50
CA GLY A 328 -13.86 16.50 6.63
C GLY A 328 -13.27 15.09 6.57
N ASN A 329 -11.98 14.98 6.20
CA ASN A 329 -11.32 13.74 5.80
C ASN A 329 -11.26 12.64 6.89
N PHE A 330 -10.91 11.42 6.47
CA PHE A 330 -10.85 10.16 7.26
C PHE A 330 -10.34 10.29 8.70
N GLU A 331 -9.29 11.10 8.94
CA GLU A 331 -8.64 11.26 10.24
C GLU A 331 -8.86 12.61 10.96
N ALA A 332 -9.64 13.54 10.38
CA ALA A 332 -9.82 14.88 10.94
C ALA A 332 -10.28 14.85 12.42
N ASP A 333 -9.74 15.72 13.26
CA ASP A 333 -10.01 15.78 14.72
C ASP A 333 -9.72 14.47 15.50
N LYS A 334 -8.49 14.39 16.05
CA LYS A 334 -7.98 13.29 16.86
C LYS A 334 -8.66 13.11 18.22
N ASN A 335 -9.55 14.02 18.61
CA ASN A 335 -10.23 13.95 19.91
C ASN A 335 -11.51 13.11 19.87
N THR A 336 -11.97 12.73 18.68
CA THR A 336 -13.17 11.93 18.49
C THR A 336 -12.91 10.46 18.84
N LYS A 337 -13.87 9.86 19.55
CA LYS A 337 -13.78 8.48 20.05
C LYS A 337 -14.92 7.63 19.52
N ASP A 338 -14.65 6.34 19.35
CA ASP A 338 -15.68 5.39 18.91
C ASP A 338 -16.85 5.32 19.91
N GLU A 339 -16.61 5.59 21.21
CA GLU A 339 -17.68 5.67 22.21
C GLU A 339 -18.69 6.78 21.94
N ALA A 340 -18.32 7.86 21.25
CA ALA A 340 -19.26 8.93 20.89
C ALA A 340 -20.36 8.44 19.92
N LEU A 341 -20.11 7.36 19.18
CA LEU A 341 -21.14 6.72 18.35
C LEU A 341 -22.25 6.07 19.20
N LEU A 342 -21.95 5.69 20.45
CA LEU A 342 -22.93 5.10 21.37
C LEU A 342 -23.97 6.12 21.83
N ASP A 343 -23.57 7.38 22.05
CA ASP A 343 -24.48 8.44 22.47
C ASP A 343 -25.53 8.75 21.38
N MET A 344 -25.12 8.73 20.11
CA MET A 344 -26.03 8.87 18.97
C MET A 344 -26.94 7.66 18.82
N THR A 345 -26.39 6.45 19.00
CA THR A 345 -27.16 5.20 18.96
C THR A 345 -28.23 5.16 20.05
N ALA A 346 -27.91 5.60 21.27
CA ALA A 346 -28.84 5.65 22.39
C ALA A 346 -30.04 6.57 22.10
N GLN A 347 -29.83 7.68 21.39
CA GLN A 347 -30.91 8.60 20.99
C GLN A 347 -31.89 7.94 20.01
N VAL A 348 -31.38 7.17 19.04
CA VAL A 348 -32.24 6.41 18.11
C VAL A 348 -33.03 5.35 18.88
N LEU A 349 -32.38 4.60 19.77
CA LEU A 349 -33.01 3.52 20.54
C LEU A 349 -34.03 4.01 21.57
N ALA A 350 -33.94 5.26 22.02
CA ALA A 350 -34.86 5.86 22.99
C ALA A 350 -36.22 6.24 22.38
N GLN A 351 -36.34 6.28 21.05
CA GLN A 351 -37.56 6.64 20.34
C GLN A 351 -38.33 5.38 19.91
N GLU A 352 -39.66 5.47 19.88
CA GLU A 352 -40.49 4.42 19.26
C GLU A 352 -40.47 4.57 17.74
N HIS A 353 -40.22 3.47 17.05
CA HIS A 353 -40.15 3.44 15.59
C HIS A 353 -41.19 2.48 15.02
N SER A 354 -42.00 2.97 14.07
CA SER A 354 -42.96 2.14 13.36
C SER A 354 -42.31 1.24 12.29
N GLN A 355 -41.15 1.64 11.78
CA GLN A 355 -40.36 0.92 10.78
C GLN A 355 -39.19 0.19 11.43
N PRO A 356 -38.75 -0.97 10.89
CA PRO A 356 -37.50 -1.60 11.33
C PRO A 356 -36.32 -0.66 11.12
N GLN A 357 -35.36 -0.69 12.04
CA GLN A 357 -34.19 0.19 12.07
C GLN A 357 -32.95 -0.60 11.66
N LEU A 358 -32.14 -0.04 10.75
CA LEU A 358 -30.77 -0.47 10.51
C LEU A 358 -29.82 0.64 10.93
N ILE A 359 -28.98 0.36 11.93
CA ILE A 359 -28.00 1.31 12.47
C ILE A 359 -26.60 0.80 12.14
N VAL A 360 -25.83 1.59 11.40
CA VAL A 360 -24.45 1.28 11.04
C VAL A 360 -23.50 2.14 11.87
N LEU A 361 -22.59 1.49 12.59
CA LEU A 361 -21.53 2.13 13.37
C LEU A 361 -20.19 1.85 12.68
N HIS A 362 -19.55 2.89 12.17
CA HIS A 362 -18.28 2.77 11.48
C HIS A 362 -17.15 3.33 12.34
N LEU A 363 -16.33 2.41 12.85
CA LEU A 363 -15.33 2.68 13.86
C LEU A 363 -14.03 3.15 13.26
N MET A 364 -13.29 3.92 14.04
CA MET A 364 -11.88 4.16 13.80
C MET A 364 -11.01 2.96 14.24
N GLY A 365 -11.47 2.21 15.24
CA GLY A 365 -10.95 0.89 15.55
C GLY A 365 -9.46 0.87 15.88
N SER A 366 -8.74 -0.10 15.30
CA SER A 366 -7.30 -0.33 15.52
C SER A 366 -6.43 0.30 14.43
N HIS A 367 -6.90 1.35 13.75
CA HIS A 367 -6.09 2.11 12.81
C HIS A 367 -4.80 2.63 13.52
N PRO A 368 -3.64 2.71 12.84
CA PRO A 368 -2.35 3.05 13.46
C PRO A 368 -2.36 4.29 14.37
N GLN A 369 -1.39 4.38 15.28
CA GLN A 369 -1.35 5.29 16.44
C GLN A 369 -2.30 4.86 17.56
N ALA A 370 -2.24 3.57 17.94
CA ALA A 370 -3.08 2.97 18.99
C ALA A 370 -3.02 3.72 20.33
N CYS A 371 -1.92 4.42 20.63
CA CYS A 371 -1.82 5.26 21.83
C CYS A 371 -2.76 6.46 21.81
N ASP A 372 -2.90 7.13 20.67
CA ASP A 372 -3.82 8.26 20.52
C ASP A 372 -5.26 7.75 20.68
N ARG A 373 -5.57 6.58 20.10
CA ARG A 373 -6.89 5.94 20.19
C ARG A 373 -7.28 5.53 21.61
N THR A 374 -6.30 5.17 22.42
CA THR A 374 -6.52 4.67 23.79
C THR A 374 -6.22 5.70 24.87
N GLN A 375 -5.80 6.91 24.49
CA GLN A 375 -5.35 7.98 25.40
C GLN A 375 -4.34 7.49 26.45
N GLY A 376 -3.43 6.60 26.03
CA GLY A 376 -2.44 6.00 26.93
C GLY A 376 -3.02 5.06 27.99
N LYS A 377 -4.32 4.72 27.96
CA LYS A 377 -4.94 3.78 28.92
C LYS A 377 -4.24 2.42 28.96
N TYR A 378 -3.60 2.03 27.86
CA TYR A 378 -2.82 0.80 27.74
C TYR A 378 -1.33 1.08 27.47
N GLU A 379 -0.65 1.78 28.38
CA GLU A 379 0.76 2.21 28.24
C GLU A 379 1.73 1.07 27.87
N ASN A 380 1.51 -0.15 28.38
CA ASN A 380 2.35 -1.30 28.07
C ASN A 380 2.23 -1.77 26.61
N LEU A 381 1.10 -1.51 25.93
CA LEU A 381 0.89 -1.82 24.51
C LEU A 381 1.41 -0.69 23.61
N CYS A 382 1.48 0.54 24.12
CA CYS A 382 2.02 1.72 23.43
C CYS A 382 3.51 1.63 23.09
N ALA A 383 4.30 1.03 23.98
CA ALA A 383 5.71 0.74 23.71
C ALA A 383 5.87 -0.40 22.68
N ILE A 384 4.86 -1.28 22.59
CA ILE A 384 4.84 -2.46 21.73
C ILE A 384 4.42 -2.12 20.30
N GLU A 385 3.60 -1.10 20.04
CA GLU A 385 3.23 -0.69 18.66
C GLU A 385 4.47 -0.30 17.82
N ARG A 386 5.45 0.39 18.42
CA ARG A 386 6.76 0.63 17.79
C ARG A 386 7.53 -0.66 17.50
N ASN A 387 7.34 -1.69 18.33
CA ASN A 387 8.03 -2.98 18.25
C ASN A 387 7.30 -4.08 17.43
N VAL A 388 5.97 -4.00 17.25
CA VAL A 388 5.18 -4.96 16.45
C VAL A 388 5.33 -4.68 14.97
N VAL A 389 5.37 -3.40 14.59
CA VAL A 389 5.86 -2.96 13.28
C VAL A 389 7.22 -3.61 13.01
N LEU A 390 8.15 -3.58 13.98
CA LEU A 390 9.45 -4.26 13.98
C LEU A 390 9.38 -5.81 13.89
N SER A 391 8.40 -6.48 14.51
CA SER A 391 8.27 -7.95 14.49
C SER A 391 7.70 -8.50 13.17
N LEU A 392 6.84 -7.73 12.50
CA LEU A 392 6.35 -8.06 11.15
C LEU A 392 7.46 -8.00 10.10
N TYR A 393 8.58 -7.31 10.39
CA TYR A 393 9.76 -7.25 9.53
C TYR A 393 10.78 -8.38 9.75
N HIS A 394 10.62 -9.19 10.80
CA HIS A 394 11.61 -10.21 11.16
C HIS A 394 11.25 -11.65 10.77
N ASP A 395 10.09 -11.90 10.17
CA ASP A 395 9.81 -13.23 9.62
C ASP A 395 10.52 -13.45 8.28
N ALA A 396 11.81 -13.76 8.39
CA ALA A 396 12.76 -14.01 7.32
C ALA A 396 12.45 -15.28 6.49
N ASN A 397 11.27 -15.88 6.62
CA ASN A 397 10.93 -17.13 5.95
C ASN A 397 9.82 -17.04 4.90
N GLY A 398 9.26 -15.86 4.60
CA GLY A 398 8.48 -15.66 3.38
C GLY A 398 7.36 -16.69 3.17
N ARG A 399 6.72 -17.13 4.24
CA ARG A 399 5.54 -18.01 4.18
C ARG A 399 4.32 -17.20 4.56
N PHE A 400 3.59 -16.74 3.55
CA PHE A 400 2.14 -16.64 3.69
C PHE A 400 1.63 -18.08 3.87
N THR A 401 1.32 -18.47 5.10
CA THR A 401 0.43 -19.61 5.34
C THR A 401 -0.97 -19.08 5.52
N ALA A 402 -1.89 -19.69 4.77
CA ALA A 402 -3.30 -19.33 4.59
C ALA A 402 -4.10 -19.11 5.88
#